data_AF-A0A7C4CQ66-F1
#
_entry.id   AF-A0A7C4CQ66-F1
#
_cell.length_a   1.000
_cell.length_b   1.000
_cell.length_c   1.000
_cell.angle_alpha   90.00
_cell.angle_beta   90.00
_cell.angle_gamma   90.00
#
_symmetry.space_group_name_H-M   'P 1'
#
loop_
_entity.id
_entity.type
_entity.pdbx_description
1 polymer ?
#
loop_
_entity_poly.entity_id
_entity_poly.type
_entity_poly.pdbx_seq_one_letter_code
_entity_poly.pdbx_strand_id
1 'polypeptide(L)'
;MVKLVCNRIILGSDVTEASLVCPFCGALYRETIPAGTVQVKCRYCGATILVPPSLGGVVRRCPNHPETLAVGICNDCGQSFCTRCLYVLDIKSGRLYVCAECYRNRTAKSKIAVVLSLGPCAHISCIHPISYGFSDGIVKY
;
A
#
# COMPACT_ATOMS: atom_id res chain seq x y z
N MET A 1 2.78 48.06 47.29
CA MET A 1 3.84 47.03 47.38
C MET A 1 3.77 46.18 46.13
N VAL A 2 4.74 46.34 45.23
CA VAL A 2 4.87 45.60 43.98
C VAL A 2 5.66 44.32 44.27
N LYS A 3 5.13 43.15 43.94
CA LYS A 3 5.90 41.93 43.76
C LYS A 3 5.77 41.48 42.31
N LEU A 4 6.78 41.84 41.52
CA LEU A 4 7.12 41.19 40.27
C LEU A 4 7.74 39.83 40.59
N VAL A 5 7.17 38.74 40.08
CA VAL A 5 7.90 37.49 39.86
C VAL A 5 7.58 36.98 38.46
N CYS A 6 8.61 37.09 37.62
CA CYS A 6 8.93 36.31 36.42
C CYS A 6 7.78 35.76 35.57
N ASN A 7 7.46 36.56 34.57
CA ASN A 7 7.29 36.18 33.17
C ASN A 7 7.87 34.79 32.81
N ARG A 8 7.00 33.79 32.63
CA ARG A 8 7.32 32.62 31.81
C ARG A 8 6.09 32.29 30.98
N ILE A 9 6.09 32.84 29.78
CA ILE A 9 5.25 32.41 28.67
C ILE A 9 5.58 30.93 28.47
N ILE A 10 4.71 30.03 28.93
CA ILE A 10 4.69 28.68 28.40
C ILE A 10 4.05 28.83 27.02
N LEU A 11 4.88 29.08 26.00
CA LEU A 11 4.56 28.66 24.64
C LEU A 11 4.55 27.14 24.70
N GLY A 12 3.44 26.59 25.19
CA GLY A 12 3.08 25.19 25.03
C GLY A 12 2.96 24.99 23.54
N SER A 13 4.04 24.57 22.93
CA SER A 13 4.00 24.04 21.58
C SER A 13 3.18 22.78 21.73
N ASP A 14 1.91 22.83 21.33
CA ASP A 14 1.09 21.64 21.15
C ASP A 14 1.74 20.83 20.02
N VAL A 15 2.85 20.15 20.33
CA VAL A 15 3.33 19.03 19.55
C VAL A 15 2.28 17.96 19.77
N THR A 16 1.18 18.06 19.02
CA THR A 16 0.28 16.95 18.82
C THR A 16 1.14 15.86 18.20
N GLU A 17 1.60 14.91 19.02
CA GLU A 17 2.14 13.63 18.56
C GLU A 17 1.02 12.86 17.88
N ALA A 18 0.61 13.34 16.69
CA ALA A 18 -0.35 12.67 15.86
C ALA A 18 0.36 11.44 15.30
N SER A 19 0.21 10.34 16.05
CA SER A 19 0.77 9.07 15.65
C SER A 19 0.07 8.57 14.38
N LEU A 20 0.82 8.49 13.28
CA LEU A 20 0.28 7.99 12.02
C LEU A 20 0.11 6.47 12.14
N VAL A 21 -1.12 5.99 12.04
CA VAL A 21 -1.42 4.56 12.00
C VAL A 21 -1.66 4.13 10.56
N CYS A 22 -1.06 3.00 10.16
CA CYS A 22 -1.30 2.43 8.85
C CYS A 22 -2.76 1.93 8.74
N PRO A 23 -3.59 2.47 7.84
CA PRO A 23 -4.99 2.07 7.70
C PRO A 23 -5.17 0.66 7.12
N PHE A 24 -4.09 0.03 6.62
CA PHE A 24 -4.13 -1.31 6.02
C PHE A 24 -3.82 -2.43 7.02
N CYS A 25 -2.92 -2.19 7.98
CA CYS A 25 -2.49 -3.22 8.94
C CYS A 25 -2.51 -2.78 10.41
N GLY A 26 -2.90 -1.52 10.70
CA GLY A 26 -2.92 -0.99 12.07
C GLY A 26 -1.55 -0.67 12.66
N ALA A 27 -0.46 -0.83 11.91
CA ALA A 27 0.88 -0.59 12.42
C ALA A 27 1.11 0.91 12.71
N LEU A 28 1.70 1.20 13.86
CA LEU A 28 2.09 2.55 14.26
C LEU A 28 3.35 3.00 13.53
N TYR A 29 3.33 4.22 13.00
CA TYR A 29 4.51 4.89 12.52
C TYR A 29 5.30 5.45 13.71
N ARG A 30 6.52 4.96 13.90
CA ARG A 30 7.39 5.34 15.03
C ARG A 30 8.49 6.33 14.66
N GLU A 31 8.53 6.79 13.41
CA GLU A 31 9.56 7.70 12.93
C GLU A 31 9.02 9.12 12.76
N THR A 32 9.92 10.10 12.85
CA THR A 32 9.60 11.48 12.53
C THR A 32 9.33 11.61 11.03
N ILE A 33 8.13 12.09 10.67
CA ILE A 33 7.78 12.41 9.29
C ILE A 33 8.27 13.83 9.02
N PRO A 34 9.22 14.05 8.10
CA PRO A 34 9.65 15.41 7.75
C PRO A 34 8.48 16.25 7.27
N ALA A 35 8.46 17.53 7.64
CA ALA A 35 7.46 18.47 7.15
C ALA A 35 7.44 18.50 5.62
N GLY A 36 6.24 18.46 5.03
CA GLY A 36 6.05 18.39 3.57
C GLY A 36 6.08 16.98 2.98
N THR A 37 6.23 15.94 3.79
CA THR A 37 6.08 14.55 3.32
C THR A 37 4.63 14.27 2.97
N VAL A 38 4.37 13.95 1.70
CA VAL A 38 3.00 13.69 1.20
C VAL A 38 2.57 12.24 1.41
N GLN A 39 3.54 11.32 1.39
CA GLN A 39 3.29 9.88 1.45
C GLN A 39 4.42 9.17 2.21
N VAL A 40 4.08 8.08 2.88
CA VAL A 40 5.06 7.21 3.55
C VAL A 40 4.80 5.75 3.21
N LYS A 41 5.84 4.93 3.23
CA LYS A 41 5.72 3.49 3.02
C LYS A 41 5.66 2.77 4.37
N CYS A 42 4.63 1.96 4.60
CA CYS A 42 4.55 1.11 5.77
C CYS A 42 5.57 -0.02 5.68
N ARG A 43 6.47 -0.11 6.67
CA ARG A 43 7.49 -1.17 6.73
C ARG A 43 6.94 -2.57 7.02
N TYR A 44 5.76 -2.66 7.62
CA TYR A 44 5.16 -3.94 8.01
C TYR A 44 4.38 -4.59 6.87
N CYS A 45 3.48 -3.82 6.24
CA CYS A 45 2.58 -4.37 5.23
C CYS A 45 2.96 -3.96 3.80
N GLY A 46 3.92 -3.06 3.62
CA GLY A 46 4.39 -2.58 2.32
C GLY A 46 3.54 -1.48 1.67
N ALA A 47 2.41 -1.10 2.27
CA ALA A 47 1.51 -0.10 1.69
C ALA A 47 2.15 1.28 1.61
N THR A 48 1.98 1.97 0.48
CA THR A 48 2.24 3.40 0.38
C THR A 48 0.99 4.15 0.80
N ILE A 49 1.08 4.81 1.96
CA ILE A 49 -0.02 5.53 2.60
C ILE A 49 0.15 7.05 2.38
N LEU A 50 -0.96 7.73 2.14
CA LEU A 50 -0.98 9.19 2.13
C LEU A 50 -0.95 9.72 3.55
N VAL A 51 -0.13 10.75 3.79
CA VAL A 51 -0.13 11.45 5.06
C VAL A 51 -1.47 12.18 5.20
N PRO A 52 -2.20 12.01 6.32
CA PRO A 52 -3.45 12.73 6.55
C PRO A 52 -3.25 14.25 6.57
N PRO A 53 -4.29 15.04 6.23
CA PRO A 53 -4.22 16.50 6.28
C PRO A 53 -3.86 17.04 7.66
N SER A 54 -4.26 16.34 8.73
CA SER A 54 -3.93 16.68 10.12
C SER A 54 -2.42 16.64 10.42
N LEU A 55 -1.64 15.96 9.59
CA LEU A 55 -0.18 15.83 9.67
C LEU A 55 0.54 16.61 8.58
N GLY A 56 -0.14 17.55 7.92
CA GLY A 56 0.42 18.35 6.83
C GLY A 56 0.44 17.63 5.47
N GLY A 57 -0.28 16.52 5.35
CA GLY A 57 -0.42 15.81 4.09
C GLY A 57 -1.50 16.40 3.17
N VAL A 58 -1.57 15.87 1.95
CA VAL A 58 -2.43 16.42 0.89
C VAL A 58 -3.79 15.72 0.89
N VAL A 59 -4.87 16.51 0.87
CA VAL A 59 -6.23 15.97 0.67
C VAL A 59 -6.34 15.41 -0.75
N ARG A 60 -6.61 14.11 -0.85
CA ARG A 60 -6.95 13.43 -2.10
C ARG A 60 -8.23 12.64 -1.89
N ARG A 61 -9.08 12.58 -2.91
CA ARG A 61 -10.33 11.82 -2.90
C ARG A 61 -10.16 10.55 -3.71
N CYS A 62 -10.90 9.51 -3.36
CA CYS A 62 -10.89 8.31 -4.17
C CYS A 62 -11.62 8.57 -5.50
N PRO A 63 -11.03 8.22 -6.65
CA PRO A 63 -11.68 8.36 -7.96
C PRO A 63 -13.01 7.59 -8.06
N ASN A 64 -13.12 6.47 -7.35
CA ASN A 64 -14.31 5.61 -7.35
C ASN A 64 -15.33 6.01 -6.27
N HIS A 65 -14.91 6.80 -5.27
CA HIS A 65 -15.72 7.21 -4.13
C HIS A 65 -15.40 8.68 -3.81
N PRO A 66 -16.01 9.65 -4.52
CA PRO A 66 -15.69 11.08 -4.37
C PRO A 66 -16.03 11.63 -2.98
N GLU A 67 -16.86 10.94 -2.21
CA GLU A 67 -17.19 11.23 -0.82
C GLU A 67 -16.15 10.72 0.18
N THR A 68 -15.24 9.83 -0.23
CA THR A 68 -14.24 9.21 0.65
C THR A 68 -12.83 9.74 0.35
N LEU A 69 -12.06 10.03 1.42
CA LEU A 69 -10.65 10.39 1.29
C LEU A 69 -9.82 9.18 0.84
N ALA A 70 -8.89 9.44 -0.08
CA ALA A 70 -7.88 8.47 -0.46
C ALA A 70 -6.84 8.36 0.65
N VAL A 71 -6.44 7.13 0.96
CA VAL A 71 -5.54 6.81 2.07
C VAL A 71 -4.29 6.05 1.61
N GLY A 72 -4.32 5.47 0.41
CA GLY A 72 -3.20 4.71 -0.13
C GLY A 72 -3.04 4.92 -1.62
N ILE A 73 -1.89 4.48 -2.13
CA ILE A 73 -1.48 4.68 -3.51
C ILE A 73 -1.31 3.33 -4.20
N CYS A 74 -1.84 3.23 -5.43
CA CYS A 74 -1.62 2.08 -6.29
C CYS A 74 -0.13 2.01 -6.68
N ASN A 75 0.50 0.86 -6.43
CA ASN A 75 1.91 0.64 -6.71
C ASN A 75 2.25 0.63 -8.22
N ASP A 76 1.24 0.43 -9.07
CA ASP A 76 1.44 0.34 -10.52
C ASP A 76 1.15 1.67 -11.23
N CYS A 77 0.00 2.28 -10.97
CA CYS A 77 -0.42 3.50 -11.67
C CYS A 77 -0.20 4.80 -10.88
N GLY A 78 0.22 4.72 -9.61
CA GLY A 78 0.49 5.90 -8.77
C GLY A 78 -0.74 6.70 -8.34
N GLN A 79 -1.95 6.28 -8.72
CA GLN A 79 -3.19 6.95 -8.33
C GLN A 79 -3.56 6.66 -6.88
N SER A 80 -4.24 7.60 -6.24
CA SER A 80 -4.65 7.53 -4.84
C SER A 80 -6.06 6.96 -4.70
N PHE A 81 -6.24 6.01 -3.79
CA PHE A 81 -7.52 5.32 -3.57
C PHE A 81 -7.84 5.18 -2.08
N CYS A 82 -9.12 4.94 -1.76
CA CYS A 82 -9.51 4.50 -0.42
C CYS A 82 -9.14 3.03 -0.21
N THR A 83 -9.15 2.56 1.04
CA THR A 83 -8.83 1.17 1.40
C THR A 83 -9.66 0.15 0.61
N ARG A 84 -10.94 0.45 0.35
CA ARG A 84 -11.87 -0.42 -0.38
C ARG A 84 -11.54 -0.59 -1.88
N CYS A 85 -10.76 0.32 -2.46
CA CYS A 85 -10.43 0.31 -3.88
C CYS A 85 -9.02 -0.20 -4.18
N LEU A 86 -8.27 -0.60 -3.15
CA LEU A 86 -6.96 -1.20 -3.28
C LEU A 86 -7.02 -2.69 -2.96
N TYR A 87 -6.51 -3.48 -3.88
CA TYR A 87 -6.36 -4.92 -3.78
C TYR A 87 -4.94 -5.24 -3.33
N VAL A 88 -4.81 -6.22 -2.44
CA VAL A 88 -3.51 -6.72 -2.00
C VAL A 88 -3.10 -7.85 -2.94
N LEU A 89 -1.86 -7.78 -3.41
CA LEU A 89 -1.23 -8.82 -4.20
C LEU A 89 0.07 -9.25 -3.50
N ASP A 90 0.11 -10.50 -3.05
CA ASP A 90 1.33 -11.12 -2.54
C ASP A 90 2.24 -11.54 -3.71
N ILE A 91 3.48 -11.08 -3.67
CA ILE A 91 4.55 -11.42 -4.62
C ILE A 91 5.78 -11.89 -3.86
N LYS A 92 6.76 -12.49 -4.56
CA LYS A 92 8.01 -12.97 -3.95
C LYS A 92 8.77 -11.87 -3.17
N SER A 93 8.66 -10.62 -3.62
CA SER A 93 9.34 -9.47 -2.99
C SER A 93 8.52 -8.78 -1.88
N GLY A 94 7.37 -9.34 -1.48
CA GLY A 94 6.49 -8.79 -0.45
C GLY A 94 5.06 -8.55 -0.95
N ARG A 95 4.38 -7.55 -0.38
CA ARG A 95 2.99 -7.20 -0.73
C ARG A 95 2.92 -5.92 -1.55
N LEU A 96 2.11 -5.95 -2.60
CA LEU A 96 1.74 -4.78 -3.39
C LEU A 96 0.27 -4.43 -3.18
N TYR A 97 -0.02 -3.14 -3.24
CA TYR A 97 -1.38 -2.60 -3.20
C TYR A 97 -1.69 -2.00 -4.56
N VAL A 98 -2.67 -2.55 -5.26
CA VAL A 98 -2.97 -2.20 -6.65
C VAL A 98 -4.46 -1.91 -6.82
N CYS A 99 -4.83 -0.99 -7.71
CA CYS A 99 -6.24 -0.74 -8.00
C CYS A 99 -6.87 -1.91 -8.78
N ALA A 100 -8.19 -1.92 -8.91
CA ALA A 100 -8.94 -2.98 -9.60
C ALA A 100 -8.42 -3.27 -11.02
N GLU A 101 -8.11 -2.21 -11.77
CA GLU A 101 -7.65 -2.32 -13.16
C GLU A 101 -6.24 -2.93 -13.23
N CYS A 102 -5.30 -2.42 -12.44
CA CYS A 102 -3.94 -2.95 -12.37
C CYS A 102 -3.92 -4.40 -11.85
N TYR A 103 -4.79 -4.72 -10.88
CA TYR A 103 -4.97 -6.09 -10.41
C TYR A 103 -5.41 -7.02 -11.55
N ARG A 104 -6.47 -6.65 -12.28
CA ARG A 104 -6.97 -7.43 -13.43
C ARG A 104 -5.89 -7.63 -14.49
N ASN A 105 -5.12 -6.59 -14.81
CA ASN A 105 -4.04 -6.68 -15.78
C ASN A 105 -2.95 -7.68 -15.35
N ARG A 106 -2.56 -7.68 -14.07
CA ARG A 106 -1.59 -8.65 -13.53
C ARG A 106 -2.13 -10.08 -13.51
N THR A 107 -3.38 -10.27 -13.11
CA THR A 107 -4.02 -11.59 -13.11
C THR A 107 -4.26 -12.11 -14.52
N ALA A 108 -4.53 -11.25 -15.49
CA ALA A 108 -4.64 -11.64 -16.89
C ALA A 108 -3.27 -12.08 -17.45
N LYS A 109 -2.20 -11.32 -17.20
CA LYS A 109 -0.83 -11.68 -17.64
C LYS A 109 -0.36 -13.02 -17.08
N SER A 110 -0.68 -13.32 -15.81
CA SER A 110 -0.32 -14.61 -15.19
C SER A 110 -1.09 -15.80 -15.78
N LYS A 111 -2.33 -15.60 -16.26
CA LYS A 111 -3.08 -16.62 -17.00
C LYS A 111 -2.58 -16.79 -18.44
N ILE A 112 -2.13 -15.71 -19.07
CA ILE A 112 -1.61 -15.73 -20.45
C ILE A 112 -0.23 -16.39 -20.53
N ALA A 113 0.55 -16.42 -19.44
CA ALA A 113 1.82 -17.14 -19.37
C ALA A 113 1.67 -18.68 -19.56
N VAL A 114 0.44 -19.22 -19.55
CA VAL A 114 0.16 -20.65 -19.79
C VAL A 114 -0.22 -20.93 -21.26
N VAL A 115 -0.40 -19.91 -22.12
CA VAL A 115 -0.92 -20.09 -23.50
C VAL A 115 0.07 -19.62 -24.58
N LEU A 116 1.38 -19.62 -24.31
CA LEU A 116 2.41 -19.41 -25.35
C LEU A 116 3.59 -20.37 -25.18
N SER A 117 3.29 -21.65 -25.02
CA SER A 117 4.25 -22.74 -25.25
C SER A 117 3.55 -24.01 -25.75
N LEU A 118 2.57 -23.85 -26.64
CA LEU A 118 2.24 -24.90 -27.61
C LEU A 118 2.89 -24.52 -28.94
N GLY A 119 4.22 -24.60 -28.97
CA GLY A 119 4.90 -24.80 -30.23
C GLY A 119 4.45 -26.16 -30.79
N PRO A 120 4.19 -26.30 -32.10
CA PRO A 120 3.83 -27.58 -32.69
C PRO A 120 5.07 -28.49 -32.72
N CYS A 121 5.36 -29.15 -31.61
CA CYS A 121 6.35 -30.22 -31.59
C CYS A 121 5.65 -31.52 -32.00
N ALA A 122 5.53 -31.73 -33.31
CA ALA A 122 5.35 -33.06 -33.87
C ALA A 122 6.70 -33.78 -33.81
N HIS A 123 6.99 -34.50 -32.71
CA HIS A 123 7.55 -35.86 -32.76
C HIS A 123 7.63 -36.47 -31.36
N ILE A 124 7.25 -37.74 -31.28
CA ILE A 124 7.25 -38.61 -30.11
C ILE A 124 8.69 -38.81 -29.58
N SER A 125 8.81 -38.87 -28.24
CA SER A 125 9.95 -39.36 -27.43
C SER A 125 10.74 -38.27 -26.71
N CYS A 126 10.28 -37.92 -25.51
CA CYS A 126 11.11 -37.72 -24.32
C CYS A 126 10.17 -37.60 -23.11
N ILE A 127 9.93 -38.72 -22.41
CA ILE A 127 9.34 -38.72 -21.07
C ILE A 127 10.47 -38.41 -20.10
N HIS A 128 10.44 -37.23 -19.48
CA HIS A 128 11.05 -37.04 -18.17
C HIS A 128 9.98 -36.50 -17.21
N PRO A 129 9.74 -37.17 -16.07
CA PRO A 129 8.82 -36.65 -15.06
C PRO A 129 9.56 -35.55 -14.29
N ILE A 130 9.33 -34.29 -14.66
CA ILE A 130 9.65 -33.18 -13.75
C ILE A 130 8.40 -32.96 -12.90
N SER A 131 8.49 -33.44 -11.66
CA SER A 131 7.52 -33.27 -10.59
C SER A 131 7.27 -31.78 -10.36
N TYR A 132 6.21 -31.22 -10.94
CA TYR A 132 5.73 -29.89 -10.58
C TYR A 132 4.91 -30.02 -9.30
N GLY A 133 5.52 -29.64 -8.18
CA GLY A 133 4.85 -29.43 -6.90
C GLY A 133 3.84 -28.28 -7.03
N PHE A 134 2.58 -28.68 -7.24
CA PHE A 134 1.39 -27.84 -7.10
C PHE A 134 1.17 -27.65 -5.60
N SER A 135 1.38 -26.44 -5.08
CA SER A 135 0.89 -26.08 -3.76
C SER A 135 -0.16 -25.00 -3.94
N ASP A 136 -1.40 -25.46 -4.01
CA ASP A 136 -2.61 -24.69 -3.73
C ASP A 136 -2.41 -23.78 -2.52
N GLY A 137 -2.79 -22.52 -2.68
CA GLY A 137 -2.77 -21.53 -1.63
C GLY A 137 -3.83 -20.47 -1.85
N ILE A 138 -5.03 -20.88 -2.28
CA ILE A 138 -6.22 -20.03 -2.14
C ILE A 138 -6.55 -20.00 -0.66
N VAL A 139 -6.05 -18.99 0.03
CA VAL A 139 -6.53 -18.65 1.36
C VAL A 139 -7.40 -17.40 1.21
N LYS A 140 -8.70 -17.64 1.09
CA LYS A 140 -9.74 -16.65 1.36
C LYS A 140 -9.91 -16.56 2.88
N TYR A 141 -9.70 -15.39 3.45
CA TYR A 141 -10.37 -14.94 4.67
C TYR A 141 -10.83 -13.50 4.44
#